data_AF-A0AAW9Q4S8-F1
#
_entry.id   AF-A0AAW9Q4S8-F1
#
_cell.length_a   1.000
_cell.length_b   1.000
_cell.length_c   1.000
_cell.angle_alpha   90.00
_cell.angle_beta   90.00
_cell.angle_gamma   90.00
#
_symmetry.space_group_name_H-M   'P 1'
#
loop_
_entity.id
_entity.type
_entity.pdbx_description
1 polymer ?
#
loop_
_entity_poly.entity_id
_entity_poly.type
_entity_poly.pdbx_seq_one_letter_code
_entity_poly.pdbx_strand_id
1 'polypeptide(L)'
;MTPSRPTPDRDGPPAQRKPQGTTHTADEAREPAPRLPHEHDESADSAAKAPDPEIRQAHDDLERGLVDTDRGRPMDEAYRKQKQR
;
A
#
# COMPACT_ATOMS: atom_id res chain seq x y z
N MET A 1 76.29 8.71 33.22
CA MET A 1 76.16 8.58 31.76
C MET A 1 74.72 8.86 31.39
N THR A 2 74.40 10.08 30.96
CA THR A 2 73.11 10.41 30.31
C THR A 2 73.41 11.41 29.21
N PRO A 3 73.12 11.09 27.94
CA PRO A 3 72.89 12.14 26.96
C PRO A 3 71.41 12.27 26.58
N SER A 4 71.06 13.54 26.42
CA SER A 4 69.80 14.17 26.02
C SER A 4 68.94 13.45 24.98
N ARG A 5 67.64 13.70 25.13
CA ARG A 5 66.54 13.32 24.26
C ARG A 5 66.54 14.15 22.96
N PRO A 6 66.18 13.57 21.80
CA PRO A 6 66.09 14.30 20.54
C PRO A 6 64.69 14.86 20.32
N THR A 7 64.60 15.96 19.58
CA THR A 7 63.43 16.34 18.79
C THR A 7 63.90 16.75 17.41
N PRO A 8 63.36 16.16 16.34
CA PRO A 8 63.27 16.86 15.08
C PRO A 8 61.80 16.99 14.63
N ASP A 9 61.44 18.26 14.45
CA ASP A 9 60.68 18.86 13.36
C ASP A 9 59.56 18.06 12.68
N ARG A 10 58.35 18.62 12.83
CA ARG A 10 57.12 18.19 12.19
C ARG A 10 56.88 19.03 10.94
N ASP A 11 57.62 18.73 9.87
CA ASP A 11 57.27 19.18 8.52
C ASP A 11 57.32 17.97 7.57
N GLY A 12 56.16 17.34 7.38
CA GLY A 12 55.94 16.24 6.45
C GLY A 12 54.60 16.41 5.71
N PRO A 13 54.48 15.91 4.47
CA PRO A 13 53.42 16.28 3.51
C PRO A 13 52.02 15.84 3.98
N PRO A 14 50.93 16.45 3.46
CA PRO A 14 49.58 16.15 3.92
C PRO A 14 49.25 14.68 3.63
N ALA A 15 48.98 13.93 4.70
CA ALA A 15 48.52 12.55 4.61
C ALA A 15 47.23 12.50 3.78
N GLN A 16 47.25 11.71 2.70
CA GLN A 16 46.09 11.42 1.87
C GLN A 16 44.97 10.87 2.75
N ARG A 17 43.89 11.64 2.92
CA ARG A 17 42.70 11.16 3.63
C ARG A 17 42.03 10.11 2.74
N LYS A 18 41.99 8.86 3.21
CA LYS A 18 41.18 7.80 2.61
C LYS A 18 39.73 8.29 2.53
N PRO A 19 39.00 8.09 1.42
CA PRO A 19 37.59 8.46 1.38
C PRO A 19 36.84 7.65 2.43
N GLN A 20 36.29 8.34 3.44
CA GLN A 20 35.40 7.72 4.42
C GLN A 20 34.03 7.49 3.76
N GLY A 21 33.67 6.21 3.63
CA GLY A 21 32.28 5.75 3.56
C GLY A 21 31.56 5.98 2.22
N THR A 22 31.23 4.88 1.55
CA THR A 22 30.11 4.86 0.61
C THR A 22 28.82 5.11 1.41
N THR A 23 28.24 6.31 1.32
CA THR A 23 26.85 6.51 1.73
C THR A 23 25.97 5.83 0.69
N HIS A 24 25.56 4.59 0.95
CA HIS A 24 24.45 4.00 0.22
C HIS A 24 23.17 4.70 0.68
N THR A 25 22.45 5.35 -0.23
CA THR A 25 21.09 5.78 0.05
C THR A 25 20.26 4.51 0.25
N ALA A 26 19.36 4.53 1.25
CA ALA A 26 18.56 3.36 1.61
C ALA A 26 17.65 2.86 0.45
N ASP A 27 17.55 3.64 -0.62
CA ASP A 27 16.67 3.42 -1.77
C ASP A 27 17.23 2.45 -2.82
N GLU A 28 18.53 2.15 -2.83
CA GLU A 28 19.15 1.45 -3.98
C GLU A 28 19.07 -0.08 -3.92
N ALA A 29 18.69 -0.69 -2.79
CA ALA A 29 18.78 -2.15 -2.63
C ALA A 29 17.72 -2.78 -1.71
N ARG A 30 16.64 -2.07 -1.37
CA ARG A 30 15.65 -2.58 -0.43
C ARG A 30 14.27 -2.59 -1.08
N GLU A 31 13.70 -3.79 -1.18
CA GLU A 31 12.25 -3.93 -1.32
C GLU A 31 11.59 -3.01 -0.28
N PRO A 32 10.58 -2.20 -0.68
CA PRO A 32 9.95 -1.26 0.22
C PRO A 32 9.49 -2.00 1.48
N ALA A 33 9.75 -1.40 2.64
CA ALA A 33 9.26 -1.95 3.89
C ALA A 33 7.74 -2.16 3.80
N PRO A 34 7.18 -3.22 4.42
CA PRO A 34 5.74 -3.43 4.44
C PRO A 34 5.04 -2.16 4.94
N ARG A 35 4.02 -1.71 4.20
CA ARG A 35 3.23 -0.50 4.56
C ARG A 35 2.64 -0.64 5.97
N LEU A 36 2.49 0.47 6.68
CA LEU A 36 1.85 0.50 7.99
C LEU A 36 0.33 0.25 7.87
N PRO A 37 -0.35 -0.29 8.90
CA PRO A 37 -1.80 -0.58 8.82
C PRO A 37 -2.66 0.59 8.30
N HIS A 38 -2.37 1.81 8.73
CA HIS A 38 -3.10 3.02 8.30
C HIS A 38 -2.75 3.50 6.88
N GLU A 39 -1.65 3.03 6.29
CA GLU A 39 -1.30 3.31 4.88
C GLU A 39 -2.01 2.32 3.92
N HIS A 40 -2.38 1.13 4.42
CA HIS A 40 -3.18 0.16 3.66
C HIS A 40 -4.62 0.64 3.51
N ASP A 41 -5.20 1.26 4.53
CA ASP A 41 -6.60 1.70 4.51
C ASP A 41 -6.87 2.80 3.46
N GLU A 42 -5.87 3.61 3.12
CA GLU A 42 -5.96 4.65 2.08
C GLU A 42 -5.56 4.17 0.66
N SER A 43 -5.14 2.90 0.53
CA SER A 43 -4.68 2.35 -0.75
C SER A 43 -5.86 1.89 -1.63
N ALA A 44 -5.87 2.28 -2.91
CA ALA A 44 -6.88 1.83 -3.88
C ALA A 44 -6.88 0.29 -4.09
N ASP A 45 -5.72 -0.34 -3.92
CA ASP A 45 -5.56 -1.79 -4.03
C ASP A 45 -6.32 -2.57 -2.95
N SER A 46 -6.68 -1.93 -1.83
CA SER A 46 -7.47 -2.56 -0.75
C SER A 46 -8.89 -2.93 -1.19
N ALA A 47 -9.42 -2.23 -2.20
CA ALA A 47 -10.69 -2.53 -2.84
C ALA A 47 -10.56 -3.47 -4.06
N ALA A 48 -9.33 -3.83 -4.47
CA ALA A 48 -9.07 -4.67 -5.64
C ALA A 48 -9.34 -6.16 -5.34
N LYS A 49 -10.56 -6.49 -4.91
CA LYS A 49 -11.06 -7.87 -4.99
C LYS A 49 -11.74 -8.08 -6.33
N ALA A 50 -11.56 -9.27 -6.88
CA ALA A 50 -12.35 -9.71 -8.01
C ALA A 50 -13.84 -9.59 -7.66
N PRO A 51 -14.71 -9.18 -8.60
CA PRO A 51 -16.14 -9.07 -8.34
C PRO A 51 -16.67 -10.41 -7.83
N ASP A 52 -17.53 -10.36 -6.82
CA ASP A 52 -18.18 -11.55 -6.27
C ASP A 52 -18.88 -12.33 -7.40
N PRO A 53 -18.71 -13.67 -7.48
CA PRO A 53 -19.39 -14.47 -8.49
C PRO A 53 -20.91 -14.25 -8.53
N GLU A 54 -21.56 -13.99 -7.39
CA GLU A 54 -23.00 -13.72 -7.33
C GLU A 54 -23.36 -12.40 -8.02
N ILE A 55 -22.51 -11.38 -7.87
CA ILE A 55 -22.70 -10.07 -8.51
C ILE A 55 -22.57 -10.17 -10.03
N ARG A 56 -21.61 -10.98 -10.53
CA ARG A 56 -21.47 -11.20 -11.98
C ARG A 56 -22.69 -11.92 -12.55
N GLN A 57 -23.15 -12.95 -11.86
CA GLN A 57 -24.34 -13.69 -12.27
C GLN A 57 -25.58 -12.78 -12.32
N ALA A 58 -25.78 -11.94 -11.30
CA ALA A 58 -26.88 -10.97 -11.26
C ALA A 58 -26.82 -9.97 -12.43
N HIS A 59 -25.61 -9.51 -12.79
CA HIS A 59 -25.41 -8.68 -13.98
C HIS A 59 -25.84 -9.39 -15.26
N ASP A 60 -25.34 -10.61 -15.49
CA ASP A 60 -25.65 -11.39 -16.68
C ASP A 60 -27.14 -11.76 -16.75
N ASP A 61 -27.80 -11.96 -15.62
CA ASP A 61 -29.26 -12.16 -15.53
C ASP A 61 -30.03 -10.94 -16.00
N LEU A 62 -29.63 -9.74 -15.57
CA LEU A 62 -30.23 -8.49 -16.01
C LEU A 62 -29.98 -8.23 -17.51
N GLU A 63 -28.77 -8.48 -18.01
CA GLU A 63 -28.46 -8.35 -19.44
C GLU A 63 -29.29 -9.31 -20.30
N ARG A 64 -29.56 -10.52 -19.80
CA ARG A 64 -30.47 -11.49 -20.44
C ARG A 64 -31.94 -11.12 -20.30
N GLY A 65 -32.28 -10.08 -19.55
CA GLY A 65 -33.66 -9.64 -19.30
C GLY A 65 -34.42 -10.54 -18.33
N LEU A 66 -33.72 -11.32 -17.50
CA LEU A 66 -34.35 -12.11 -16.45
C LEU A 66 -34.93 -11.16 -15.40
N VAL A 67 -36.23 -11.27 -15.19
CA VAL A 67 -36.96 -10.47 -14.18
C VAL A 67 -37.05 -11.30 -12.91
N ASP A 68 -36.99 -10.62 -11.76
CA ASP A 68 -37.22 -11.25 -10.47
C ASP A 68 -38.55 -12.01 -10.46
N THR A 69 -38.53 -13.23 -9.91
CA THR A 69 -39.68 -14.14 -9.85
C THR A 69 -40.38 -14.10 -8.49
N ASP A 70 -39.87 -13.29 -7.57
CA ASP A 70 -40.49 -13.09 -6.28
C ASP A 70 -41.90 -12.46 -6.39
N ARG A 71 -42.62 -12.47 -5.27
CA ARG A 71 -43.92 -11.80 -5.14
C ARG A 71 -43.82 -10.44 -4.46
N GLY A 72 -42.62 -9.91 -4.26
CA GLY A 72 -42.39 -8.68 -3.49
C GLY A 72 -43.15 -7.50 -4.09
N ARG A 73 -43.06 -7.34 -5.41
CA ARG A 73 -43.71 -6.23 -6.13
C ARG A 73 -45.24 -6.31 -6.10
N PRO A 74 -45.90 -7.45 -6.43
CA PRO A 74 -47.34 -7.61 -6.22
C PRO A 74 -47.80 -7.39 -4.77
N MET A 75 -47.01 -7.85 -3.79
CA MET A 75 -47.36 -7.71 -2.37
C MET A 75 -47.29 -6.26 -1.90
N ASP A 76 -46.26 -5.51 -2.30
CA ASP A 76 -46.14 -4.08 -2.01
C ASP A 76 -47.31 -3.29 -2.63
N GLU A 77 -47.67 -3.59 -3.88
CA GLU A 77 -48.84 -2.98 -4.54
C GLU A 77 -50.15 -3.27 -3.77
N ALA A 78 -50.35 -4.51 -3.33
CA ALA A 78 -51.52 -4.89 -2.55
C ALA A 78 -51.59 -4.14 -1.21
N TYR A 79 -50.46 -4.05 -0.50
CA TYR A 79 -50.34 -3.33 0.76
C TYR A 79 -50.66 -1.84 0.62
N ARG A 80 -50.12 -1.19 -0.41
CA ARG A 80 -50.39 0.23 -0.70
C ARG A 80 -51.86 0.49 -1.01
N LYS A 81 -52.52 -0.41 -1.75
CA LYS A 81 -53.97 -0.32 -2.05
C LYS A 81 -54.81 -0.48 -0.77
N GLN A 82 -54.43 -1.38 0.12
CA GLN A 82 -55.12 -1.58 1.39
C GLN A 82 -55.00 -0.37 2.32
N LYS A 83 -53.82 0.27 2.38
CA LYS A 83 -53.60 1.48 3.18
C LYS A 83 -54.37 2.72 2.69
N GLN A 84 -54.76 2.75 1.42
CA GLN A 84 -55.49 3.87 0.81
C GLN A 84 -57.02 3.70 0.90
N ARG A 85 -57.50 2.63 1.54
CA ARG A 85 -58.91 2.39 1.86
C ARG A 85 -59.21 2.85 3.27
#